data_AF-A0A1M7T968-F1
#
_entry.id   AF-A0A1M7T968-F1
#
_cell.length_a   1.000
_cell.length_b   1.000
_cell.length_c   1.000
_cell.angle_alpha   90.00
_cell.angle_beta   90.00
_cell.angle_gamma   90.00
#
_symmetry.space_group_name_H-M   'P 1'
#
loop_
_entity.id
_entity.type
_entity.pdbx_description
1 polymer ?
#
loop_
_entity_poly.entity_id
_entity_poly.type
_entity_poly.pdbx_seq_one_letter_code
_entity_poly.pdbx_strand_id
1 'polypeptide(L)'
;MNDGPDWVEQTRRLVTGLGQTLGSALRENAGDGEAAGAHPADCHWCPVCQVAAVVRGERPEVTDALADVLIAAAAALRSVSERASAAAAEPPAAAEEPPPAPAVQHIEIA
;
A
#
# COMPACT_ATOMS: atom_id res chain seq x y z
N MET A 1 9.93 16.93 -8.94
CA MET A 1 9.89 15.47 -8.74
C MET A 1 8.44 15.09 -8.86
N ASN A 2 8.09 14.22 -9.81
CA ASN A 2 6.71 13.88 -10.10
C ASN A 2 6.39 12.57 -9.37
N ASP A 3 6.29 12.64 -8.04
CA ASP A 3 6.13 11.46 -7.20
C ASP A 3 4.79 10.74 -7.45
N GLY A 4 3.76 11.49 -7.89
CA GLY A 4 2.37 11.04 -8.05
C GLY A 4 2.13 9.80 -8.91
N PRO A 5 2.69 9.69 -10.14
CA PRO A 5 2.49 8.52 -10.99
C PRO A 5 3.39 7.33 -10.61
N ASP A 6 4.59 7.61 -10.11
CA ASP A 6 5.62 6.60 -9.85
C ASP A 6 5.26 5.73 -8.62
N TRP A 7 4.75 6.34 -7.54
CA TRP A 7 4.33 5.59 -6.35
C TRP A 7 3.12 4.70 -6.62
N VAL A 8 2.19 5.14 -7.48
CA VAL A 8 1.00 4.35 -7.87
C VAL A 8 1.41 3.10 -8.63
N GLU A 9 2.33 3.24 -9.57
CA GLU A 9 2.85 2.10 -10.34
C GLU A 9 3.66 1.14 -9.44
N GLN A 10 4.44 1.68 -8.50
CA GLN A 10 5.19 0.88 -7.53
C GLN A 10 4.26 0.09 -6.60
N THR A 11 3.17 0.72 -6.16
CA THR A 11 2.12 0.08 -5.36
C THR A 11 1.39 -0.99 -6.16
N ARG A 12 1.06 -0.71 -7.42
CA ARG A 12 0.41 -1.67 -8.31
C ARG A 12 1.26 -2.92 -8.52
N ARG A 13 2.57 -2.75 -8.70
CA ARG A 13 3.51 -3.89 -8.84
C ARG A 13 3.59 -4.70 -7.55
N LEU A 14 3.65 -4.06 -6.40
CA LEU A 14 3.64 -4.73 -5.10
C LEU A 14 2.36 -5.54 -4.88
N VAL A 15 1.19 -4.93 -5.11
CA VAL A 15 -0.12 -5.60 -4.97
C VAL A 15 -0.25 -6.77 -5.96
N THR A 16 0.19 -6.58 -7.21
CA THR A 16 0.14 -7.62 -8.23
C THR A 16 1.05 -8.80 -7.87
N GLY A 17 2.27 -8.52 -7.39
CA GLY A 17 3.20 -9.54 -6.92
C GLY A 17 2.66 -10.32 -5.73
N LEU A 18 2.11 -9.63 -4.72
CA LEU A 18 1.51 -10.25 -3.55
C LEU A 18 0.30 -11.13 -3.93
N GLY A 19 -0.56 -10.65 -4.84
CA GLY A 19 -1.71 -11.41 -5.34
C GLY A 19 -1.30 -12.68 -6.10
N GLN A 20 -0.21 -12.62 -6.87
CA GLN A 20 0.35 -13.79 -7.56
C GLN A 20 0.89 -14.83 -6.57
N THR A 21 1.61 -14.41 -5.53
CA THR A 21 2.13 -15.31 -4.48
C THR A 21 1.01 -15.94 -3.66
N LEU A 22 -0.03 -15.17 -3.30
CA LEU A 22 -1.21 -15.73 -2.66
C LEU A 22 -1.95 -16.71 -3.59
N GLY A 23 -2.14 -16.33 -4.85
CA GLY A 23 -2.81 -17.15 -5.84
C GLY A 23 -2.10 -18.48 -6.12
N SER A 24 -0.76 -18.48 -6.18
CA SER A 24 0.02 -19.72 -6.33
C SER A 24 -0.14 -20.61 -5.10
N ALA A 25 0.02 -20.06 -3.90
CA ALA A 25 -0.14 -20.81 -2.67
C ALA A 25 -1.55 -21.42 -2.57
N LEU A 26 -2.60 -20.68 -2.92
CA LEU A 26 -3.97 -21.19 -2.94
C LEU A 26 -4.17 -22.32 -3.95
N ARG A 27 -3.52 -22.23 -5.11
CA ARG A 27 -3.66 -23.22 -6.19
C ARG A 27 -2.87 -24.49 -5.92
N GLU A 28 -1.69 -24.36 -5.33
CA GLU A 28 -0.87 -25.48 -4.86
C GLU A 28 -1.66 -26.29 -3.82
N ASN A 29 -2.27 -25.62 -2.84
CA ASN A 29 -3.10 -26.28 -1.82
C ASN A 29 -4.44 -26.83 -2.36
N ALA A 30 -4.97 -26.29 -3.45
CA ALA A 30 -6.18 -26.81 -4.09
C ALA A 30 -5.93 -28.11 -4.89
N GLY A 31 -4.68 -28.38 -5.27
CA GLY A 31 -4.28 -29.59 -6.01
C GLY A 31 -4.25 -30.86 -5.16
N ASP A 32 -4.19 -30.74 -3.84
CA ASP A 32 -4.15 -31.87 -2.89
C ASP A 32 -5.54 -32.37 -2.46
N GLY A 33 -6.62 -31.83 -3.05
CA GLY A 33 -8.01 -32.03 -2.62
C GLY A 33 -8.75 -33.27 -3.14
N GLU A 34 -8.07 -34.25 -3.75
CA GLU A 34 -8.71 -35.48 -4.29
C GLU A 34 -8.66 -36.66 -3.29
N ALA A 35 -9.01 -36.41 -2.03
CA ALA A 35 -9.29 -37.45 -1.03
C ALA A 35 -10.59 -37.10 -0.28
N ALA A 36 -11.71 -37.40 -0.93
CA ALA A 36 -13.05 -37.25 -0.38
C ALA A 36 -13.30 -38.25 0.76
N GLY A 37 -13.24 -37.81 2.02
CA GLY A 37 -13.71 -38.59 3.16
C GLY A 37 -13.11 -38.14 4.48
N ALA A 38 -13.89 -37.39 5.26
CA ALA A 38 -13.54 -36.74 6.54
C ALA A 38 -12.49 -35.63 6.38
N HIS A 39 -12.86 -34.38 6.65
CA HIS A 39 -11.85 -33.35 6.95
C HIS A 39 -11.42 -33.59 8.40
N PRO A 40 -10.23 -34.19 8.65
CA PRO A 40 -9.74 -34.39 10.00
C PRO A 40 -9.35 -33.03 10.58
N ALA A 41 -8.90 -33.00 11.83
CA ALA A 41 -8.53 -31.80 12.60
C ALA A 41 -7.47 -30.85 11.94
N ASP A 42 -7.07 -31.12 10.70
CA ASP A 42 -6.09 -30.42 9.87
C ASP A 42 -6.64 -29.18 9.16
N CYS A 43 -7.95 -28.92 9.18
CA CYS A 43 -8.50 -27.65 8.67
C CYS A 43 -7.95 -26.41 9.42
N HIS A 44 -7.37 -26.57 10.61
CA HIS A 44 -6.73 -25.46 11.32
C HIS A 44 -5.38 -25.03 10.72
N TRP A 45 -4.79 -25.85 9.84
CA TRP A 45 -3.49 -25.58 9.20
C TRP A 45 -3.60 -24.96 7.79
N CYS A 46 -4.78 -25.02 7.17
CA CYS A 46 -5.00 -24.39 5.87
C CYS A 46 -5.20 -22.87 6.03
N PRO A 47 -4.41 -22.02 5.34
CA PRO A 47 -4.54 -20.56 5.45
C PRO A 47 -5.93 -20.06 5.00
N VAL A 48 -6.60 -20.75 4.08
CA VAL A 48 -7.97 -20.42 3.67
C VAL A 48 -8.96 -20.66 4.80
N CYS A 49 -8.86 -21.79 5.49
CA CYS A 49 -9.72 -22.12 6.61
C CYS A 49 -9.45 -21.21 7.82
N GLN A 50 -8.19 -20.82 8.06
CA GLN A 50 -7.85 -19.81 9.06
C GLN A 50 -8.46 -18.44 8.74
N VAL A 51 -8.35 -17.97 7.49
CA VAL A 51 -8.99 -16.72 7.05
C VAL A 51 -10.51 -16.83 7.17
N ALA A 52 -11.11 -17.94 6.75
CA ALA A 52 -12.55 -18.16 6.89
C ALA A 52 -13.00 -18.19 8.36
N ALA A 53 -12.21 -18.76 9.27
CA ALA A 53 -12.52 -18.76 10.70
C ALA A 53 -12.47 -17.35 11.31
N VAL A 54 -11.51 -16.52 10.88
CA VAL A 54 -11.46 -15.10 11.27
C VAL A 54 -12.66 -14.33 10.70
N VAL A 55 -12.99 -14.53 9.41
CA VAL A 55 -14.14 -13.90 8.76
C VAL A 55 -15.48 -14.33 9.38
N ARG A 56 -15.59 -15.59 9.80
CA ARG A 56 -16.78 -16.10 10.51
C ARG A 56 -16.86 -15.64 11.97
N GLY A 57 -15.81 -15.00 12.50
CA GLY A 57 -15.77 -14.55 13.89
C GLY A 57 -15.63 -15.67 14.91
N GLU A 58 -15.12 -16.84 14.52
CA GLU A 58 -14.89 -17.97 15.45
C GLU A 58 -13.79 -17.66 16.51
N ARG A 59 -13.06 -16.56 16.31
CA ARG A 59 -12.03 -16.02 17.23
C ARG A 59 -12.34 -14.55 17.51
N PRO A 60 -13.33 -14.22 18.37
CA PRO A 60 -13.75 -12.85 18.62
C PRO A 60 -12.59 -11.95 19.10
N GLU A 61 -11.62 -12.50 19.82
CA GLU A 61 -10.45 -11.77 20.31
C GLU A 61 -9.52 -11.32 19.16
N VAL A 62 -9.40 -12.14 18.11
CA VAL A 62 -8.59 -11.80 16.92
C VAL A 62 -9.32 -10.79 16.06
N THR A 63 -10.64 -10.91 15.95
CA THR A 63 -11.47 -9.97 15.19
C THR A 63 -11.47 -8.58 15.81
N ASP A 64 -11.56 -8.48 17.14
CA ASP A 64 -11.48 -7.19 17.85
C ASP A 64 -10.09 -6.56 17.69
N ALA A 65 -9.01 -7.33 17.90
CA ALA A 65 -7.66 -6.83 17.69
C ALA A 65 -7.42 -6.38 16.24
N LEU A 66 -7.97 -7.11 15.26
CA LEU A 66 -7.93 -6.73 13.86
C LEU A 66 -8.72 -5.44 13.60
N ALA A 67 -9.91 -5.30 14.20
CA ALA A 67 -10.72 -4.10 14.08
C ALA A 67 -9.98 -2.88 14.64
N ASP A 68 -9.36 -2.99 15.82
CA ASP A 68 -8.55 -1.93 16.42
C ASP A 68 -7.38 -1.52 15.52
N VAL A 69 -6.66 -2.51 14.95
CA VAL A 69 -5.58 -2.26 14.00
C VAL A 69 -6.09 -1.55 12.74
N LEU A 70 -7.23 -1.98 12.20
CA LEU A 70 -7.84 -1.36 11.02
C LEU A 70 -8.31 0.08 11.30
N ILE A 71 -8.88 0.34 12.49
CA ILE A 71 -9.26 1.68 12.92
C ILE A 71 -8.03 2.58 13.06
N ALA A 72 -6.97 2.09 13.71
CA ALA A 72 -5.72 2.83 13.83
C ALA A 72 -5.09 3.13 12.46
N ALA A 73 -5.08 2.15 11.55
CA ALA A 73 -4.60 2.34 10.19
C ALA A 73 -5.44 3.38 9.42
N ALA A 74 -6.77 3.33 9.53
CA ALA A 74 -7.66 4.31 8.91
C ALA A 74 -7.44 5.73 9.44
N ALA A 75 -7.20 5.88 10.75
CA ALA A 75 -6.86 7.16 11.36
C ALA A 75 -5.52 7.69 10.84
N ALA A 76 -4.50 6.84 10.76
CA ALA A 76 -3.19 7.18 10.20
C ALA A 76 -3.31 7.64 8.73
N LEU A 77 -4.04 6.89 7.90
CA LEU A 77 -4.29 7.25 6.50
C LEU A 77 -5.01 8.60 6.37
N ARG A 78 -6.01 8.87 7.21
CA ARG A 78 -6.71 10.17 7.21
C ARG A 78 -5.77 11.32 7.56
N SER A 79 -4.89 11.15 8.55
CA SER A 79 -3.88 12.16 8.90
C SER A 79 -2.87 12.43 7.79
N VAL A 80 -2.51 11.42 6.99
CA VAL A 80 -1.64 11.58 5.83
C VAL A 80 -2.38 12.34 4.73
N SER A 81 -3.64 11.97 4.48
CA SER A 81 -4.50 12.65 3.51
C SER A 81 -4.68 14.12 3.83
N GLU A 82 -4.97 14.46 5.08
CA GLU A 82 -5.16 15.84 5.53
C GLU A 82 -3.88 16.67 5.34
N ARG A 83 -2.71 16.10 5.65
CA ARG A 83 -1.41 16.75 5.40
C ARG A 83 -1.13 16.97 3.92
N ALA A 84 -1.46 16.01 3.08
CA ALA A 84 -1.32 16.15 1.63
C ALA A 84 -2.24 17.24 1.07
N SER A 85 -3.48 17.32 1.56
CA SER A 85 -4.42 18.39 1.19
C SER A 85 -3.97 19.77 1.65
N ALA A 86 -3.39 19.88 2.85
CA ALA A 86 -2.86 21.14 3.36
C ALA A 86 -1.66 21.66 2.53
N ALA A 87 -0.73 20.78 2.16
CA ALA A 87 0.42 21.13 1.31
C ALA A 87 0.00 21.59 -0.11
N ALA A 88 -1.11 21.06 -0.63
CA ALA A 88 -1.66 21.49 -1.91
C ALA A 88 -2.38 22.86 -1.85
N ALA A 89 -2.77 23.31 -0.64
CA ALA A 89 -3.46 24.57 -0.42
C ALA A 89 -2.51 25.74 -0.10
N GLU A 90 -1.20 25.48 0.08
CA GLU A 90 -0.23 26.55 0.21
C GLU A 90 -0.12 27.31 -1.13
N PRO A 91 -0.40 28.63 -1.15
CA PRO A 91 -0.21 29.42 -2.35
C PRO A 91 1.28 29.39 -2.73
N PRO A 92 1.63 29.33 -4.03
CA PRO A 92 3.02 29.40 -4.45
C PRO A 92 3.61 30.69 -3.87
N ALA A 93 4.67 30.55 -3.06
CA ALA A 93 5.48 31.69 -2.64
C ALA A 93 5.82 32.46 -3.92
N ALA A 94 5.41 33.74 -3.96
CA ALA A 94 5.65 34.60 -5.11
C ALA A 94 7.13 34.47 -5.47
N ALA A 95 7.40 34.01 -6.69
CA ALA A 95 8.75 33.88 -7.19
C ALA A 95 9.40 35.26 -7.11
N GLU A 96 10.29 35.45 -6.14
CA GLU A 96 11.17 36.60 -6.08
C GLU A 96 11.94 36.60 -7.39
N GLU A 97 11.73 37.61 -8.23
CA GLU A 97 12.45 37.75 -9.49
C GLU A 97 13.96 37.69 -9.18
N PRO A 98 14.72 36.80 -9.83
CA PRO A 98 16.15 36.75 -9.62
C PRO A 98 16.74 38.13 -9.94
N PRO A 99 17.64 38.67 -9.10
CA PRO A 99 18.22 39.98 -9.34
C PRO A 99 18.90 40.00 -10.72
N PRO A 100 18.85 41.13 -11.44
CA PRO A 100 19.39 41.22 -12.79
C PRO A 100 20.86 40.80 -12.79
N ALA A 101 21.21 39.87 -13.67
CA ALA A 101 22.58 39.36 -13.79
C ALA A 101 23.55 40.52 -14.12
N PRO A 102 24.76 40.54 -13.53
CA PRO A 102 25.74 41.59 -13.78
C PRO A 102 26.15 41.59 -15.25
N ALA A 103 26.19 42.78 -15.87
CA ALA A 103 26.62 42.94 -17.26
C ALA A 103 28.12 42.64 -17.39
N VAL A 104 28.45 41.51 -18.03
CA VAL A 104 29.82 41.12 -18.34
C VAL A 104 30.18 41.67 -19.73
N GLN A 105 31.25 42.46 -19.83
CA GLN A 105 31.76 42.93 -21.12
C GLN A 105 32.67 41.88 -21.75
N HIS A 106 32.27 41.37 -22.92
CA HIS A 106 33.10 40.46 -23.72
C HIS A 106 34.09 41.26 -24.54
N ILE A 107 35.38 40.92 -24.43
CA ILE A 107 36.45 41.47 -25.27
C ILE A 107 36.93 40.32 -26.17
N GLU A 108 36.75 40.48 -27.48
CA GLU A 108 37.27 39.56 -28.48
C GLU A 108 38.78 39.77 -28.64
N ILE A 109 39.55 38.68 -28.53
CA ILE A 109 40.99 38.69 -28.77
C ILE A 109 41.22 38.07 -30.15
N ALA A 110 41.76 38.87 -31.07
CA ALA A 110 42.11 38.50 -32.44
C ALA A 110 43.48 37.81 -32.54
#